data_AF-A0A6C0HXP4-F1
#
_entry.id   AF-A0A6C0HXP4-F1
#
_cell.length_a   1.000
_cell.length_b   1.000
_cell.length_c   1.000
_cell.angle_alpha   90.00
_cell.angle_beta   90.00
_cell.angle_gamma   90.00
#
_symmetry.space_group_name_H-M   'P 1'
#
loop_
_entity.id
_entity.type
_entity.pdbx_description
1 polymer ?
#
loop_
_entity_poly.entity_id
_entity_poly.type
_entity_poly.pdbx_seq_one_letter_code
_entity_poly.pdbx_strand_id
1 'polypeptide(L)'
;MDAEEVIINLKLLSQVEKGQKLITRDAYLNIEGPYLFVPEFVRRWRRQDSRHETVKCINRVVNDAIALLKKDPAMKLYIRQAKSGIMNLKETYSMCHQTCARLDMILDKIKVYDSIEVELDPDL
;
A
#
# COMPACT_ATOMS: atom_id res chain seq x y z
N MET A 1 -11.51 -5.79 6.05
CA MET A 1 -11.39 -4.52 6.79
C MET A 1 -12.65 -3.72 6.57
N ASP A 2 -13.03 -2.87 7.52
CA ASP A 2 -14.18 -1.99 7.30
C ASP A 2 -13.85 -0.94 6.23
N ALA A 3 -14.87 -0.45 5.52
CA ALA A 3 -14.65 0.46 4.39
C ALA A 3 -13.89 1.72 4.80
N GLU A 4 -14.15 2.24 5.99
CA GLU A 4 -13.44 3.40 6.56
C GLU A 4 -11.96 3.09 6.82
N GLU A 5 -11.65 1.93 7.39
CA GLU A 5 -10.26 1.49 7.62
C GLU A 5 -9.48 1.39 6.31
N VAL A 6 -10.11 0.86 5.27
CA VAL A 6 -9.52 0.75 3.93
C VAL A 6 -9.19 2.14 3.39
N ILE A 7 -10.14 3.08 3.46
CA ILE A 7 -9.94 4.45 2.97
C ILE A 7 -8.82 5.15 3.73
N ILE A 8 -8.78 5.03 5.06
CA ILE A 8 -7.72 5.62 5.90
C ILE A 8 -6.36 5.06 5.48
N ASN A 9 -6.25 3.74 5.32
CA ASN A 9 -4.99 3.11 4.92
C ASN A 9 -4.54 3.52 3.51
N LEU A 10 -5.47 3.66 2.56
CA LEU A 10 -5.17 4.17 1.21
C LEU A 10 -4.71 5.63 1.25
N LYS A 11 -5.35 6.48 2.06
CA LYS A 11 -4.91 7.87 2.27
C LYS A 11 -3.51 7.93 2.87
N LEU A 12 -3.21 7.13 3.89
CA LEU A 12 -1.88 7.06 4.48
C LEU A 12 -0.84 6.57 3.47
N LEU A 13 -1.17 5.57 2.65
CA LEU A 13 -0.32 5.13 1.55
C LEU A 13 -0.02 6.28 0.57
N SER A 14 -1.03 7.06 0.19
CA SER A 14 -0.82 8.18 -0.75
C SER A 14 0.14 9.27 -0.25
N GLN A 15 0.34 9.35 1.07
CA GLN A 15 1.22 10.33 1.73
C GLN A 15 2.66 9.84 1.90
N VAL A 16 2.96 8.59 1.52
CA VAL A 16 4.31 8.03 1.69
C VAL A 16 5.28 8.68 0.70
N GLU A 17 6.33 9.29 1.23
CA GLU A 17 7.41 9.87 0.44
C GLU A 17 8.58 8.90 0.22
N LYS A 18 9.43 9.22 -0.76
CA LYS A 18 10.64 8.45 -1.02
C LYS A 18 11.57 8.46 0.20
N GLY A 19 12.06 7.29 0.58
CA GLY A 19 12.93 7.11 1.75
C GLY A 19 12.18 6.90 3.06
N GLN A 20 10.87 7.13 3.09
CA GLN A 20 10.03 6.82 4.25
C GLN A 20 9.64 5.34 4.26
N LYS A 21 9.51 4.79 5.46
CA LYS A 21 9.10 3.41 5.67
C LYS A 21 7.72 3.38 6.30
N LEU A 22 7.01 2.29 6.03
CA LEU A 22 5.74 2.01 6.68
C LEU A 22 5.90 0.91 7.72
N ILE A 23 5.18 1.09 8.83
CA ILE A 23 5.01 0.10 9.88
C ILE A 23 3.52 -0.25 9.97
N THR A 24 3.25 -1.50 10.24
CA THR A 24 1.91 -1.99 10.60
C THR A 24 1.71 -1.89 12.10
N ARG A 25 0.63 -1.22 12.52
CA ARG A 25 0.13 -1.24 13.90
C ARG A 25 -1.31 -1.74 13.86
N ASP A 26 -1.51 -2.97 14.30
CA ASP A 26 -2.80 -3.67 14.25
C ASP A 26 -3.36 -3.71 12.82
N ALA A 27 -4.51 -3.06 12.58
CA ALA A 27 -5.17 -2.97 11.28
C ALA A 27 -4.68 -1.78 10.42
N TYR A 28 -3.90 -0.85 10.98
CA TYR A 28 -3.53 0.39 10.30
C TYR A 28 -2.07 0.43 9.86
N LEU A 29 -1.84 1.07 8.72
CA LEU A 29 -0.52 1.49 8.26
C LEU A 29 -0.13 2.79 8.97
N ASN A 30 1.16 2.97 9.21
CA ASN A 30 1.67 4.22 9.77
C ASN A 30 3.06 4.52 9.19
N ILE A 31 3.40 5.80 9.06
CA ILE A 31 4.69 6.25 8.55
C ILE A 31 5.70 6.19 9.71
N GLU A 32 6.83 5.52 9.48
CA GLU A 32 7.89 5.33 10.46
C GLU A 32 8.53 6.69 10.81
N GLY A 33 8.31 7.15 12.05
CA GLY A 33 9.00 8.32 12.59
C GLY A 33 10.48 8.06 12.91
N PRO A 34 11.29 9.11 13.12
CA PRO A 34 12.72 8.96 13.40
C PRO A 34 12.95 8.24 14.74
N TYR A 35 13.57 7.06 14.68
CA TYR A 35 13.98 6.31 15.88
C TYR A 35 15.41 6.68 16.28
N LEU A 36 15.54 7.49 17.33
CA LEU A 36 16.83 7.94 17.86
C LEU A 36 17.48 6.96 18.86
N PHE A 37 16.77 5.94 19.36
CA PHE A 37 17.21 5.21 20.58
C PHE A 37 17.21 3.66 20.49
N VAL A 38 17.15 3.04 19.30
CA VAL A 38 17.08 1.57 19.17
C VAL A 38 18.42 0.97 18.70
N PRO A 39 19.02 0.00 19.43
CA PRO A 39 20.26 -0.68 19.05
C PRO A 39 20.22 -1.32 17.66
N GLU A 40 21.37 -1.33 16.96
CA GLU A 40 21.44 -1.67 15.54
C GLU A 40 21.05 -3.13 15.21
N PHE A 41 21.33 -4.08 16.10
CA PHE A 41 20.99 -5.50 15.91
C PHE A 41 19.48 -5.75 16.04
N VAL A 42 18.82 -5.13 17.03
CA VAL A 42 17.35 -5.14 17.15
C VAL A 42 16.72 -4.44 15.96
N ARG A 43 17.34 -3.34 15.51
CA ARG A 43 16.94 -2.62 14.31
C ARG A 43 17.03 -3.51 13.07
N ARG A 44 18.07 -4.36 12.93
CA ARG A 44 18.23 -5.30 11.80
C ARG A 44 17.19 -6.42 11.82
N TRP A 45 16.95 -7.05 12.97
CA TRP A 45 15.95 -8.13 13.08
C TRP A 45 14.53 -7.59 12.88
N ARG A 46 14.14 -6.54 13.62
CA ARG A 46 12.80 -5.93 13.54
C ARG A 46 12.46 -5.43 12.13
N ARG A 47 13.48 -5.05 11.34
CA ARG A 47 13.33 -4.56 9.96
C ARG A 47 12.87 -5.62 8.96
N GLN A 48 13.19 -6.90 9.15
CA GLN A 48 12.75 -7.94 8.20
C GLN A 48 11.29 -8.33 8.44
N ASP A 49 10.92 -8.61 9.69
CA ASP A 49 9.55 -8.97 10.06
C ASP A 49 8.58 -7.82 9.78
N SER A 50 8.95 -6.59 10.16
CA SER A 50 8.08 -5.42 9.94
C SER A 50 7.82 -5.16 8.46
N ARG A 51 8.79 -5.42 7.57
CA ARG A 51 8.61 -5.23 6.12
C ARG A 51 7.66 -6.26 5.54
N HIS A 52 7.80 -7.52 5.92
CA HIS A 52 6.95 -8.59 5.40
C HIS A 52 5.48 -8.33 5.76
N GLU A 53 5.22 -7.96 7.01
CA GLU A 53 3.88 -7.64 7.50
C GLU A 53 3.33 -6.36 6.87
N THR A 54 4.15 -5.32 6.70
CA THR A 54 3.74 -4.10 5.97
C THR A 54 3.28 -4.43 4.55
N VAL A 55 4.06 -5.16 3.76
CA VAL A 55 3.68 -5.51 2.38
C VAL A 55 2.43 -6.40 2.34
N LYS A 56 2.28 -7.30 3.30
CA LYS A 56 1.09 -8.15 3.45
C LYS A 56 -0.15 -7.32 3.77
N CYS A 57 -0.03 -6.34 4.65
CA CYS A 57 -1.11 -5.40 4.97
C CYS A 57 -1.48 -4.54 3.75
N ILE A 58 -0.50 -3.97 3.03
CA ILE A 58 -0.77 -3.21 1.79
C ILE A 58 -1.54 -4.07 0.79
N ASN A 59 -1.10 -5.32 0.56
CA ASN A 59 -1.81 -6.23 -0.33
C ASN A 59 -3.25 -6.50 0.13
N ARG A 60 -3.47 -6.66 1.44
CA ARG A 60 -4.82 -6.84 2.01
C ARG A 60 -5.69 -5.61 1.78
N VAL A 61 -5.20 -4.41 2.14
CA VAL A 61 -5.90 -3.13 1.92
C VAL A 61 -6.29 -2.95 0.46
N VAL A 62 -5.38 -3.23 -0.48
CA VAL A 62 -5.65 -3.10 -1.91
C VAL A 62 -6.71 -4.11 -2.38
N ASN A 63 -6.64 -5.38 -1.95
CA ASN A 63 -7.65 -6.38 -2.34
C ASN A 63 -9.03 -6.04 -1.74
N ASP A 64 -9.08 -5.59 -0.50
CA ASP A 64 -10.32 -5.17 0.16
C ASP A 64 -10.91 -3.93 -0.55
N ALA A 65 -10.07 -2.96 -0.91
CA ALA A 65 -10.49 -1.79 -1.69
C ALA A 65 -11.05 -2.18 -3.06
N ILE A 66 -10.40 -3.11 -3.75
CA ILE A 66 -10.88 -3.65 -5.03
C ILE A 66 -12.25 -4.32 -4.86
N ALA A 67 -12.44 -5.10 -3.79
CA ALA A 67 -13.74 -5.72 -3.51
C ALA A 67 -14.84 -4.69 -3.24
N LEU A 68 -14.50 -3.54 -2.64
CA LEU A 68 -15.40 -2.44 -2.35
C LEU A 68 -15.71 -1.55 -3.56
N LEU A 69 -14.95 -1.62 -4.66
CA LEU A 69 -15.22 -0.85 -5.88
C LEU A 69 -16.63 -1.07 -6.44
N LYS A 70 -17.17 -2.29 -6.30
CA LYS A 70 -18.54 -2.61 -6.74
C LYS A 70 -19.62 -1.84 -5.98
N LYS A 71 -19.32 -1.42 -4.75
CA LYS A 71 -20.25 -0.74 -3.84
C LYS A 71 -20.06 0.77 -3.84
N ASP A 72 -18.81 1.22 -3.90
CA ASP A 72 -18.44 2.62 -3.91
C ASP A 72 -17.42 2.90 -5.01
N PRO A 73 -17.83 3.51 -6.14
CA PRO A 73 -16.92 3.86 -7.21
C PRO A 73 -15.90 4.93 -6.79
N ALA A 74 -16.15 5.72 -5.75
CA ALA A 74 -15.20 6.69 -5.23
C ALA A 74 -13.93 6.01 -4.66
N MET A 75 -14.01 4.72 -4.31
CA MET A 75 -12.87 3.90 -3.90
C MET A 75 -11.76 3.89 -4.95
N LYS A 76 -12.11 4.03 -6.24
CA LYS A 76 -11.14 4.07 -7.34
C LYS A 76 -10.15 5.22 -7.20
N LEU A 77 -10.64 6.40 -6.78
CA LEU A 77 -9.79 7.56 -6.58
C LEU A 77 -8.74 7.30 -5.49
N TYR A 78 -9.15 6.71 -4.37
CA TYR A 78 -8.24 6.41 -3.26
C TYR A 78 -7.18 5.37 -3.64
N ILE A 79 -7.56 4.34 -4.42
CA ILE A 79 -6.61 3.34 -4.94
C ILE A 79 -5.60 4.01 -5.87
N ARG A 80 -6.06 4.89 -6.77
CA ARG A 80 -5.19 5.59 -7.71
C ARG A 80 -4.21 6.53 -7.01
N GLN A 81 -4.66 7.22 -5.96
CA GLN A 81 -3.80 8.06 -5.12
C GLN A 81 -2.76 7.23 -4.35
N ALA A 82 -3.12 6.05 -3.84
CA ALA A 82 -2.19 5.18 -3.13
C ALA A 82 -1.05 4.63 -4.03
N LYS A 83 -1.24 4.59 -5.36
CA LYS A 83 -0.25 4.12 -6.34
C LYS A 83 1.09 4.85 -6.21
N SER A 84 1.09 6.17 -6.03
CA SER A 84 2.32 6.96 -5.88
C SER A 84 3.14 6.53 -4.66
N GLY A 85 2.47 6.34 -3.52
CA GLY A 85 3.09 5.85 -2.29
C GLY A 85 3.70 4.46 -2.43
N ILE A 86 3.02 3.55 -3.13
CA ILE A 86 3.54 2.21 -3.40
C ILE A 86 4.79 2.26 -4.30
N MET A 87 4.83 3.17 -5.28
CA MET A 87 6.03 3.42 -6.09
C MET A 87 7.18 3.98 -5.23
N ASN A 88 6.90 4.94 -4.35
CA ASN A 88 7.89 5.49 -3.42
C ASN A 88 8.45 4.43 -2.46
N LEU A 89 7.61 3.51 -1.98
CA LEU A 89 8.04 2.35 -1.19
C LEU A 89 8.92 1.40 -2.00
N LYS A 90 8.59 1.16 -3.27
CA LYS A 90 9.42 0.33 -4.15
C LYS A 90 10.81 0.92 -4.32
N GLU A 91 10.93 2.23 -4.51
CA GLU A 91 12.23 2.91 -4.55
C GLU A 91 12.97 2.81 -3.22
N THR A 92 12.26 3.01 -2.11
CA THR A 92 12.81 2.91 -0.75
C THR A 92 13.37 1.51 -0.46
N TYR A 93 12.76 0.47 -1.01
CA TYR A 93 13.20 -0.91 -0.87
C TYR A 93 13.92 -1.47 -2.10
N SER A 94 14.45 -0.61 -2.98
CA SER A 94 15.11 -0.99 -4.26
C SER A 94 16.17 -2.08 -4.13
N MET A 95 16.88 -2.16 -3.00
CA MET A 95 17.89 -3.18 -2.74
C MET A 95 17.32 -4.56 -2.35
N CYS A 96 15.99 -4.69 -2.19
CA CYS A 96 15.33 -5.92 -1.79
C CYS A 96 14.40 -6.44 -2.88
N HIS A 97 14.97 -7.23 -3.81
CA HIS A 97 14.27 -7.82 -4.96
C HIS A 97 12.93 -8.49 -4.60
N GLN A 98 12.89 -9.29 -3.53
CA GLN A 98 11.66 -9.95 -3.08
C GLN A 98 10.57 -8.96 -2.68
N THR A 99 10.94 -7.85 -2.03
CA THR A 99 9.98 -6.81 -1.66
C THR A 99 9.50 -6.05 -2.89
N CYS A 100 10.42 -5.68 -3.79
CA CYS A 100 10.08 -5.04 -5.05
C CYS A 100 9.11 -5.89 -5.87
N ALA A 101 9.37 -7.19 -6.03
CA ALA A 101 8.48 -8.09 -6.77
C ALA A 101 7.07 -8.14 -6.18
N ARG A 102 6.94 -8.18 -4.84
CA ARG A 102 5.63 -8.15 -4.17
C ARG A 102 4.91 -6.80 -4.36
N LEU A 103 5.64 -5.69 -4.30
CA LEU A 103 5.08 -4.37 -4.57
C LEU A 103 4.67 -4.23 -6.04
N ASP A 104 5.43 -4.81 -6.97
CA ASP A 104 5.11 -4.85 -8.40
C ASP A 104 3.82 -5.62 -8.65
N MET A 105 3.65 -6.80 -8.03
CA MET A 105 2.38 -7.53 -8.11
C MET A 105 1.19 -6.70 -7.62
N ILE A 106 1.36 -5.88 -6.57
CA ILE A 106 0.31 -4.99 -6.07
C ILE A 106 0.04 -3.85 -7.07
N LEU A 107 1.09 -3.25 -7.63
CA LEU A 107 0.96 -2.21 -8.66
C LEU A 107 0.27 -2.75 -9.92
N ASP A 108 0.56 -3.97 -10.33
CA ASP A 108 -0.05 -4.60 -11.50
C ASP A 108 -1.53 -4.88 -11.27
N LYS A 109 -1.93 -5.32 -10.07
CA LYS A 109 -3.35 -5.37 -9.70
C LYS A 109 -4.01 -3.99 -9.87
N ILE A 110 -3.41 -2.94 -9.32
CA ILE A 110 -3.95 -1.58 -9.44
C ILE A 110 -4.08 -1.16 -10.90
N LYS A 111 -3.09 -1.44 -11.75
CA LYS A 111 -3.15 -1.13 -13.19
C LYS A 111 -4.34 -1.80 -13.88
N VAL A 112 -4.58 -3.09 -13.61
CA VAL A 112 -5.73 -3.80 -14.19
C VAL A 112 -7.04 -3.06 -13.89
N TYR A 113 -7.25 -2.65 -12.64
CA TYR A 113 -8.47 -1.94 -12.24
C TYR A 113 -8.52 -0.46 -12.66
N ASP A 114 -7.36 0.17 -12.92
CA ASP A 114 -7.28 1.50 -13.52
C ASP A 114 -7.72 1.44 -15.00
N SER A 115 -7.34 0.37 -15.71
CA SER A 115 -7.57 0.18 -17.16
C SER A 115 -8.95 -0.40 -17.55
N ILE A 116 -9.74 -0.95 -16.61
CA ILE A 116 -11.06 -1.55 -16.90
C ILE A 116 -12.12 -0.50 -17.35
N GLU A 117 -11.78 0.79 -17.38
CA GLU A 117 -12.71 1.89 -17.68
C GLU A 117 -12.95 2.18 -19.18
N VAL A 118 -12.70 1.25 -20.10
CA VAL A 118 -13.10 1.41 -21.51
C VAL A 118 -14.48 0.80 -21.81
N GLU A 119 -15.07 0.00 -20.91
CA GLU A 119 -16.35 -0.68 -21.13
C GLU A 119 -17.40 -0.35 -20.05
N LEU A 120 -17.71 0.92 -19.85
CA LEU A 120 -19.01 1.32 -19.31
C LEU A 120 -19.78 2.00 -20.44
N ASP A 121 -20.57 1.17 -21.10
CA ASP A 121 -21.47 1.48 -22.20
C ASP A 121 -22.34 2.71 -21.87
N PRO A 122 -22.41 3.74 -22.74
CA PRO A 122 -23.23 4.94 -22.53
C PRO A 122 -24.74 4.75 -22.81
N ASP A 123 -25.18 3.54 -23.17
CA ASP A 123 -26.58 3.26 -23.56
C ASP A 123 -27.37 2.44 -22.51
N LEU A 124 -27.42 2.91 -21.25
CA LEU A 124 -28.49 2.54 -20.31
C LEU A 124 -28.96 3.72 -19.44
#